data_AF-A0A1R0Z7F3-F1
#
_entry.id   AF-A0A1R0Z7F3-F1
#
_cell.length_a   1.000
_cell.length_b   1.000
_cell.length_c   1.000
_cell.angle_alpha   90.00
_cell.angle_beta   90.00
_cell.angle_gamma   90.00
#
_symmetry.space_group_name_H-M   'P 1'
#
loop_
_entity.id
_entity.type
_entity.pdbx_description
1 polymer ?
#
loop_
_entity_poly.entity_id
_entity_poly.type
_entity_poly.pdbx_seq_one_letter_code
_entity_poly.pdbx_strand_id
1 'polypeptide(L)'
;MAIKGQKFKTYSDEIKKEAIRLHVEERWTYRKITEHFEIQDQGRVKKWMKKYRELGEFGLLDQRGRRKEYIDQDRYVQKLRRENEMLKKCLEIWMQEVKRTNIESLRTLQKSMPLATCVNSLGSPEVDTTLS
;
A
#
# COMPACT_ATOMS: atom_id res chain seq x y z
N MET A 1 31.63 -19.74 -25.22
CA MET A 1 31.10 -18.72 -26.15
C MET A 1 29.88 -19.31 -26.86
N ALA A 2 28.86 -18.51 -27.17
CA ALA A 2 27.72 -18.99 -27.95
C ALA A 2 28.10 -19.06 -29.43
N ILE A 3 27.75 -20.16 -30.10
CA ILE A 3 28.07 -20.36 -31.53
C ILE A 3 26.92 -19.77 -32.36
N LYS A 4 27.24 -19.02 -33.43
CA LYS A 4 26.24 -18.44 -34.34
C LYS A 4 25.37 -19.56 -34.92
N GLY A 5 24.05 -19.46 -34.76
CA GLY A 5 23.09 -20.47 -35.22
C GLY A 5 22.77 -21.58 -34.20
N GLN A 6 23.36 -21.55 -33.00
CA GLN A 6 23.02 -22.51 -31.95
C GLN A 6 21.54 -22.37 -31.53
N LYS A 7 20.78 -23.46 -31.67
CA LYS A 7 19.41 -23.55 -31.17
C LYS A 7 19.42 -23.98 -29.71
N PHE A 8 18.83 -23.18 -28.85
CA PHE A 8 18.65 -23.52 -27.44
C PHE A 8 17.29 -24.21 -27.25
N LYS A 9 17.27 -25.34 -26.54
CA LYS A 9 16.02 -25.93 -26.06
C LYS A 9 15.34 -24.95 -25.09
N THR A 10 14.07 -24.68 -25.33
CA THR A 10 13.19 -23.92 -24.45
C THR A 10 12.32 -24.91 -23.67
N TYR A 11 12.14 -24.65 -22.37
CA TYR A 11 11.29 -25.45 -21.49
C TYR A 11 10.12 -24.59 -21.04
N SER A 12 8.91 -25.17 -21.03
CA SER A 12 7.72 -24.49 -20.54
C SER A 12 7.82 -24.18 -19.05
N ASP A 13 7.04 -23.22 -18.58
CA ASP A 13 7.04 -22.83 -17.17
C ASP A 13 6.51 -23.97 -16.28
N GLU A 14 5.57 -24.77 -16.80
CA GLU A 14 5.05 -25.97 -16.15
C GLU A 14 6.16 -26.98 -15.83
N ILE A 15 7.02 -27.30 -16.80
CA ILE A 15 8.15 -28.23 -16.58
C ILE A 15 9.10 -27.68 -15.51
N LYS A 16 9.37 -26.37 -15.51
CA LYS A 16 10.25 -25.75 -14.51
C LYS A 16 9.65 -25.86 -13.10
N LYS A 17 8.35 -25.58 -12.96
CA LYS A 17 7.64 -25.66 -11.69
C LYS A 17 7.63 -27.09 -11.17
N GLU A 18 7.30 -28.06 -12.04
CA GLU A 18 7.27 -29.47 -11.67
C GLU A 18 8.65 -29.99 -11.27
N ALA A 19 9.69 -29.64 -12.02
CA ALA A 19 11.06 -29.97 -11.67
C ALA A 19 11.46 -29.47 -10.27
N ILE A 20 10.99 -28.29 -9.87
CA ILE A 20 11.24 -27.74 -8.53
C ILE A 20 10.41 -28.46 -7.49
N ARG A 21 9.13 -28.73 -7.75
CA ARG A 21 8.24 -29.49 -6.86
C ARG A 21 8.86 -30.85 -6.51
N LEU A 22 9.27 -31.62 -7.53
CA LEU A 22 9.92 -32.93 -7.34
C LEU A 22 11.23 -32.84 -6.54
N HIS A 23 11.99 -31.76 -6.70
CA HIS A 23 13.21 -31.57 -5.91
C HIS A 23 12.91 -31.26 -4.44
N VAL A 24 11.94 -30.40 -4.19
CA VAL A 24 11.63 -29.87 -2.85
C VAL A 24 10.84 -30.90 -2.03
N GLU A 25 9.78 -31.45 -2.61
CA GLU A 25 8.84 -32.34 -1.93
C GLU A 25 9.36 -33.78 -1.93
N GLU A 26 9.72 -34.29 -3.10
CA GLU A 26 10.11 -35.70 -3.27
C GLU A 26 11.62 -35.93 -3.14
N ARG A 27 12.40 -34.86 -2.90
CA ARG A 27 13.87 -34.91 -2.72
C ARG A 27 14.61 -35.52 -3.92
N TRP A 28 14.07 -35.38 -5.13
CA TRP A 28 14.74 -35.87 -6.33
C TRP A 28 16.07 -35.14 -6.56
N THR A 29 17.10 -35.88 -6.98
CA THR A 29 18.36 -35.26 -7.39
C THR A 29 18.20 -34.54 -8.73
N TYR A 30 19.03 -33.53 -8.97
CA TYR A 30 19.03 -32.83 -10.27
C TYR A 30 19.28 -33.78 -11.44
N ARG A 31 20.07 -34.85 -11.25
CA ARG A 31 20.29 -35.89 -12.26
C ARG A 31 18.98 -36.59 -12.63
N LYS A 32 18.23 -37.05 -11.63
CA LYS A 32 16.96 -37.75 -11.83
C LYS A 32 15.94 -36.85 -12.55
N ILE A 33 15.88 -35.57 -12.18
CA ILE A 33 14.99 -34.58 -12.82
C ILE A 33 15.40 -34.35 -14.27
N THR A 34 16.70 -34.24 -14.57
CA THR A 34 17.17 -34.04 -15.94
C THR A 34 16.88 -35.23 -16.84
N GLU A 35 16.99 -36.44 -16.31
CA GLU A 35 16.66 -37.68 -17.02
C GLU A 35 15.15 -37.75 -17.31
N HIS A 36 14.31 -37.44 -16.32
CA HIS A 36 12.86 -37.50 -16.43
C HIS A 36 12.25 -36.50 -17.43
N PHE A 37 12.78 -35.27 -17.48
CA PHE A 37 12.26 -34.22 -18.37
C PHE A 37 13.12 -33.98 -19.62
N GLU A 38 14.08 -34.87 -19.90
CA GLU A 38 15.04 -34.73 -21.01
C GLU A 38 15.72 -33.34 -21.05
N ILE A 39 16.06 -32.84 -19.86
CA ILE A 39 16.72 -31.55 -19.71
C ILE A 39 18.20 -31.73 -20.05
N GLN A 40 18.70 -30.87 -20.93
CA GLN A 40 20.03 -31.03 -21.53
C GLN A 40 21.17 -31.07 -20.49
N ASP A 41 21.05 -30.32 -19.38
CA ASP A 41 22.06 -30.30 -18.32
C ASP A 41 21.46 -30.00 -16.94
N GLN A 42 22.14 -30.48 -15.89
CA GLN A 42 21.76 -30.20 -14.51
C GLN A 42 21.96 -28.72 -14.13
N GLY A 43 22.81 -27.99 -14.87
CA GLY A 43 23.05 -26.56 -14.68
C GLY A 43 21.79 -25.71 -14.89
N ARG A 44 20.89 -26.11 -15.79
CA ARG A 44 19.58 -25.46 -15.97
C ARG A 44 18.70 -25.60 -14.73
N VAL A 45 18.57 -26.81 -14.19
CA VAL A 45 17.77 -27.06 -12.98
C VAL A 45 18.34 -26.28 -11.79
N LYS A 46 19.67 -26.26 -11.62
CA LYS A 46 20.35 -25.44 -10.61
C LYS A 46 20.01 -23.95 -10.72
N LYS A 47 19.99 -23.40 -11.95
CA LYS A 47 19.62 -22.00 -12.21
C LYS A 47 18.16 -21.73 -11.86
N TRP A 48 17.24 -22.63 -12.23
CA TRP A 48 15.83 -22.51 -11.86
C TRP A 48 15.66 -22.52 -10.35
N MET A 49 16.32 -23.45 -9.65
CA MET A 49 16.27 -23.54 -8.21
C MET A 49 16.83 -22.30 -7.51
N LYS A 50 17.92 -21.73 -8.04
CA LYS A 50 18.47 -20.46 -7.54
C LYS A 50 17.43 -19.34 -7.63
N LYS A 51 16.82 -19.14 -8.80
CA LYS A 51 15.78 -18.12 -9.00
C LYS A 51 14.56 -18.35 -8.13
N TYR A 52 14.17 -19.61 -7.94
CA TYR A 52 13.06 -19.99 -7.07
C TYR A 52 13.33 -19.65 -5.61
N ARG A 53 14.55 -19.85 -5.11
CA ARG A 53 14.91 -19.44 -3.74
C ARG A 53 14.90 -17.92 -3.55
N GLU A 54 15.21 -17.16 -4.60
CA GLU A 54 15.28 -15.70 -4.52
C GLU A 54 13.91 -15.03 -4.66
N LEU A 55 13.05 -15.53 -5.56
CA LEU A 55 11.82 -14.86 -5.99
C LEU A 55 10.58 -15.78 -5.98
N GLY A 56 10.70 -17.00 -5.48
CA GLY A 56 9.64 -18.01 -5.56
C GLY A 56 9.30 -18.36 -7.01
N GLU A 57 8.02 -18.70 -7.26
CA GLU A 57 7.54 -19.04 -8.61
C GLU A 57 7.74 -17.92 -9.63
N PHE A 58 7.67 -16.65 -9.21
CA PHE A 58 7.86 -15.49 -10.08
C PHE A 58 9.26 -15.48 -10.72
N GLY A 59 10.26 -16.08 -10.06
CA GLY A 59 11.60 -16.22 -10.60
C GLY A 59 11.69 -17.14 -11.83
N LEU A 60 10.69 -17.99 -12.06
CA LEU A 60 10.69 -18.98 -13.15
C LEU A 60 10.04 -18.48 -14.44
N LEU A 61 9.20 -17.44 -14.34
CA LEU A 61 8.51 -16.82 -15.46
C LEU A 61 9.51 -16.31 -16.50
N ASP A 62 9.16 -16.41 -17.78
CA ASP A 62 9.95 -15.77 -18.82
C ASP A 62 9.86 -14.24 -18.69
N GLN A 63 11.03 -13.61 -18.61
CA GLN A 63 11.19 -12.16 -18.46
C GLN A 63 11.63 -11.49 -19.76
N ARG A 64 11.81 -12.26 -20.85
CA ARG A 64 12.14 -11.71 -22.18
C ARG A 64 11.00 -10.83 -22.68
N GLY A 65 11.34 -9.68 -23.27
CA GLY A 65 10.35 -8.75 -23.85
C GLY A 65 9.49 -7.99 -22.82
N ARG A 66 9.54 -8.34 -21.53
CA ARG A 66 8.90 -7.57 -20.47
C ARG A 66 9.84 -6.43 -20.07
N ARG A 67 9.54 -5.20 -20.52
CA ARG A 67 10.08 -3.99 -19.86
C ARG A 67 9.72 -4.08 -18.38
N LYS A 68 10.69 -3.82 -17.48
CA LYS A 68 10.52 -3.88 -16.01
C LYS A 68 9.42 -2.92 -15.55
N GLU A 69 8.16 -3.29 -15.71
CA GLU A 69 7.06 -2.64 -14.99
C GLU A 69 6.88 -3.27 -13.59
N TYR A 70 7.78 -4.22 -13.23
CA TYR A 70 7.72 -4.99 -11.99
C TYR A 70 8.81 -4.66 -10.97
N ILE A 71 9.56 -3.57 -11.15
CA ILE A 71 10.55 -3.14 -10.16
C ILE A 71 10.40 -1.64 -10.00
N ASP A 72 9.43 -1.25 -9.19
CA ASP A 72 9.63 -0.20 -8.19
C ASP A 72 8.40 -0.17 -7.28
N GLN A 73 8.17 -1.26 -6.53
CA GLN A 73 7.13 -1.27 -5.48
C GLN A 73 7.32 -0.07 -4.55
N ASP A 74 8.57 0.32 -4.31
CA ASP A 74 8.91 1.52 -3.55
C ASP A 74 8.47 2.82 -4.25
N ARG A 75 8.62 3.00 -5.57
CA ARG A 75 8.01 4.14 -6.30
C ARG A 75 6.52 4.15 -6.15
N TYR A 76 5.89 2.99 -6.32
CA TYR A 76 4.44 2.91 -6.31
C TYR A 76 3.91 3.26 -4.93
N VAL A 77 4.52 2.70 -3.89
CA VAL A 77 4.26 3.04 -2.49
C VAL A 77 4.57 4.52 -2.22
N GLN A 78 5.68 5.06 -2.72
CA GLN A 78 6.03 6.47 -2.54
C GLN A 78 5.06 7.40 -3.28
N LYS A 79 4.60 7.04 -4.48
CA LYS A 79 3.59 7.78 -5.23
C LYS A 79 2.27 7.80 -4.46
N LEU A 80 1.81 6.64 -4.02
CA LEU A 80 0.61 6.51 -3.20
C LEU A 80 0.74 7.25 -1.86
N ARG A 81 1.92 7.25 -1.23
CA ARG A 81 2.17 8.01 0.00
C ARG A 81 2.03 9.51 -0.24
N ARG A 82 2.60 10.04 -1.33
CA ARG A 82 2.46 11.46 -1.71
C ARG A 82 1.01 11.82 -2.02
N GLU A 83 0.29 10.99 -2.77
CA GLU A 83 -1.14 11.20 -3.05
C GLU A 83 -1.97 11.20 -1.77
N ASN A 84 -1.75 10.23 -0.88
CA ASN A 84 -2.43 10.17 0.42
C ASN A 84 -2.12 11.39 1.31
N GLU A 85 -0.87 11.86 1.32
CA GLU A 85 -0.50 13.05 2.08
C GLU A 85 -1.22 14.29 1.55
N MET A 86 -1.24 14.48 0.22
CA MET A 86 -1.95 15.58 -0.42
C MET A 86 -3.45 15.53 -0.13
N LEU A 87 -4.07 14.35 -0.26
CA LEU A 87 -5.50 14.17 0.03
C LEU A 87 -5.83 14.48 1.50
N LYS A 88 -4.98 14.05 2.44
CA LYS A 88 -5.15 14.37 3.87
C LYS A 88 -5.08 15.88 4.12
N LYS A 89 -4.14 16.60 3.50
CA LYS A 89 -4.04 18.07 3.62
C LYS A 89 -5.27 18.76 3.03
N CYS A 90 -5.75 18.33 1.86
CA CYS A 90 -6.97 18.89 1.26
C CYS A 90 -8.20 18.67 2.16
N LEU A 91 -8.33 17.48 2.74
CA LEU A 91 -9.42 17.16 3.68
C LEU A 91 -9.35 18.05 4.94
N GLU A 92 -8.15 18.24 5.48
CA GLU A 92 -7.94 19.08 6.66
C GLU A 92 -8.36 20.53 6.41
N ILE A 93 -7.95 21.12 5.27
CA ILE A 93 -8.37 22.47 4.86
C ILE A 93 -9.89 22.54 4.73
N TRP A 94 -10.50 21.57 4.06
CA TRP A 94 -11.95 21.54 3.88
C TRP A 94 -12.69 21.47 5.21
N MET A 95 -12.23 20.61 6.13
CA MET A 95 -12.81 20.49 7.46
C MET A 95 -12.67 21.78 8.29
N GLN A 96 -11.55 22.50 8.16
CA GLN A 96 -11.37 23.80 8.82
C GLN A 96 -12.35 24.84 8.28
N GLU A 97 -12.56 24.89 6.96
CA GLU A 97 -13.51 25.80 6.34
C GLU A 97 -14.95 25.52 6.76
N VAL A 98 -15.34 24.24 6.82
CA VAL A 98 -16.66 23.82 7.32
C VAL A 98 -16.85 24.21 8.80
N LYS A 99 -15.82 24.07 9.64
CA LYS A 99 -15.88 24.54 11.03
C LYS A 99 -16.00 26.06 11.12
N ARG A 100 -15.23 26.80 10.32
CA ARG A 100 -15.25 28.27 10.30
C ARG A 100 -16.63 28.79 9.90
N THR A 101 -17.18 28.27 8.81
CA THR A 101 -18.52 28.63 8.32
C THR A 101 -19.62 28.31 9.33
N ASN A 102 -19.53 27.17 10.04
CA ASN A 102 -20.47 26.81 11.10
C ASN A 102 -20.35 27.75 12.33
N ILE A 103 -19.13 28.15 12.71
CA ILE A 103 -18.94 29.14 13.78
C ILE A 103 -19.48 30.51 13.35
N GLU A 104 -19.24 30.91 12.10
CA GLU A 104 -19.76 32.16 11.54
C GLU A 104 -21.29 32.16 11.51
N SER A 105 -21.94 31.07 11.10
CA SER A 105 -23.40 30.94 11.10
C SER A 105 -23.99 30.96 12.52
N LEU A 106 -23.34 30.32 13.50
CA LEU A 106 -23.77 30.42 14.90
C LEU A 106 -23.66 31.86 15.44
N ARG A 107 -22.60 32.59 15.08
CA ARG A 107 -22.42 33.99 15.46
C ARG A 107 -23.45 34.92 14.80
N THR A 108 -23.81 34.69 13.53
CA THR A 108 -24.85 35.50 12.88
C THR A 108 -26.21 35.25 13.51
N LEU A 109 -26.53 33.99 13.83
CA LEU A 109 -27.75 33.64 14.57
C LEU A 109 -27.79 34.31 15.95
N GLN A 110 -26.68 34.31 16.70
CA GLN A 110 -26.59 34.98 18.01
C GLN A 110 -26.80 36.50 17.93
N LYS A 111 -26.29 37.15 16.88
CA LYS A 111 -26.51 38.60 16.65
C LYS A 111 -27.94 38.94 16.22
N SER A 112 -28.65 37.98 15.62
CA SER A 112 -30.04 38.13 15.21
C SER A 112 -31.04 37.84 16.34
N MET A 113 -30.58 37.27 17.46
CA MET A 113 -31.41 37.13 18.66
C MET A 113 -31.57 38.51 19.31
N PRO A 114 -32.81 39.01 19.53
CA PRO A 114 -33.01 40.31 20.16
C PRO A 114 -32.44 40.27 21.59
N LEU A 115 -31.80 41.37 22.02
CA LEU A 115 -31.44 41.60 23.42
C LEU A 115 -32.73 41.68 24.24
N ALA A 116 -33.27 40.54 24.66
CA ALA A 116 -34.16 40.51 25.80
C ALA A 116 -33.30 40.85 27.02
N THR A 117 -33.18 42.15 27.29
CA THR A 117 -32.77 42.68 28.58
C THR A 117 -33.65 42.05 29.64
N CYS A 118 -33.13 41.04 30.33
CA CYS A 118 -33.70 40.60 31.60
C CYS A 118 -33.50 41.77 32.57
N VAL A 119 -34.52 42.62 32.70
CA VAL A 119 -34.62 43.58 33.80
C VAL A 119 -34.60 42.78 35.10
N ASN A 120 -33.55 42.97 35.89
CA ASN A 120 -33.50 42.52 37.28
C ASN A 120 -34.57 43.30 38.07
N SER A 121 -35.79 42.79 38.12
CA SER A 121 -36.78 43.15 39.12
C SER A 121 -36.80 42.08 40.20
N LEU A 122 -35.85 42.16 41.12
CA LEU A 122 -36.02 41.69 42.50
C LEU A 122 -35.36 42.76 43.38
N GLY A 123 -36.16 43.79 43.68
CA GLY A 123 -35.87 44.66 44.80
C GLY A 123 -35.77 43.79 46.06
N SER A 124 -34.65 43.86 46.75
CA SER A 124 -34.57 43.55 48.17
C SER A 124 -34.30 44.87 48.89
N PRO A 125 -35.06 45.18 49.95
CA PRO A 125 -35.00 46.46 50.63
C PRO A 125 -33.66 46.63 51.35
N GLU A 126 -33.16 47.86 51.32
CA GLU A 126 -32.11 48.35 52.20
C GLU A 126 -32.52 48.05 53.66
N VAL A 127 -31.67 47.31 54.37
CA VAL A 127 -31.74 47.20 55.83
C VAL A 127 -30.69 48.13 56.38
N ASP A 128 -31.14 49.30 56.80
CA ASP A 128 -30.36 50.29 57.54
C ASP A 128 -29.76 49.62 58.79
N THR A 129 -28.44 49.57 58.80
CA THR A 129 -27.66 49.32 60.01
C THR A 129 -27.71 50.60 60.84
N THR A 130 -28.62 50.67 61.82
CA THR A 130 -28.58 51.68 62.88
C THR A 130 -28.32 51.03 64.24
N LEU A 131 -27.31 51.59 64.90
CA LEU A 131 -26.78 51.33 66.23
C LEU A 131 -27.82 51.16 67.35
N SER A 132 -27.70 50.10 68.15
CA SER A 132 -27.36 50.12 69.60
C SER A 132 -27.36 48.71 70.19
#